data_AF-A0A317KER2-F1
#
_entry.id   AF-A0A317KER2-F1
#
_cell.length_a   1.000
_cell.length_b   1.000
_cell.length_c   1.000
_cell.angle_alpha   90.00
_cell.angle_beta   90.00
_cell.angle_gamma   90.00
#
_symmetry.space_group_name_H-M   'P 1'
#
loop_
_entity.id
_entity.type
_entity.pdbx_description
1 polymer ?
#
loop_
_entity_poly.entity_id
_entity_poly.type
_entity_poly.pdbx_seq_one_letter_code
_entity_poly.pdbx_strand_id
1 'polypeptide(L)' 'GVRAGGTPVAARTAVRLRADRVADRTVDVIELRGRGVELRYWIDGGGLLRRLELRTGRGVWAQLDLTPGPVPALPGMP' A
#
# COMPACT_ATOMS: atom_id res chain seq x y z
N GLY A 1 29.07 -13.78 23.14
CA GLY A 1 28.79 -12.35 23.38
C GLY A 1 27.64 -11.93 22.48
N VAL A 2 26.56 -11.43 23.08
CA VAL A 2 25.37 -10.93 22.38
C VAL A 2 25.60 -9.47 21.97
N ARG A 3 25.27 -9.09 20.73
CA ARG A 3 25.06 -7.68 20.36
C ARG A 3 23.55 -7.41 20.38
N ALA A 4 23.15 -6.46 21.22
CA ALA A 4 21.78 -5.97 21.31
C ALA A 4 21.60 -4.71 20.44
N GLY A 5 20.37 -4.53 19.93
CA GLY A 5 19.77 -3.19 19.87
C GLY A 5 19.77 -2.47 18.52
N GLY A 6 19.19 -3.07 17.49
CA GLY A 6 18.45 -2.28 16.51
C GLY A 6 17.02 -2.13 17.01
N THR A 7 16.51 -0.92 17.17
CA THR A 7 15.06 -0.70 17.39
C THR A 7 14.32 -1.51 16.31
N PRO A 8 13.35 -2.36 16.65
CA PRO A 8 12.48 -2.89 15.61
C PRO A 8 11.84 -1.65 14.99
N VAL A 9 12.19 -1.33 13.72
CA VAL A 9 11.26 -0.59 12.86
C VAL A 9 9.92 -1.26 13.09
N ALA A 10 8.84 -0.51 13.33
CA ALA A 10 7.53 -1.05 13.71
C ALA A 10 6.99 -2.05 12.66
N ALA A 11 7.53 -3.27 12.63
CA ALA A 11 7.53 -4.20 11.51
C ALA A 11 6.29 -5.09 11.51
N ARG A 12 5.18 -4.56 12.04
CA ARG A 12 3.90 -5.30 12.12
C ARG A 12 2.68 -4.44 11.81
N THR A 13 2.86 -3.28 11.18
CA THR A 13 1.73 -2.46 10.70
C THR A 13 1.23 -2.93 9.34
N ALA A 14 2.09 -3.47 8.46
CA ALA A 14 1.72 -3.94 7.11
C ALA A 14 1.81 -5.46 6.99
N VAL A 15 0.76 -6.11 6.50
CA VAL A 15 0.69 -7.58 6.32
C VAL A 15 0.15 -7.93 4.93
N ARG A 16 0.85 -8.81 4.21
CA ARG A 16 0.32 -9.39 2.96
C ARG A 16 -0.83 -10.34 3.28
N LEU A 17 -2.02 -10.00 2.80
CA LEU A 17 -3.23 -10.78 3.01
C LEU A 17 -3.35 -11.92 1.99
N ARG A 18 -3.26 -11.60 0.70
CA ARG A 18 -3.51 -12.54 -0.40
C ARG A 18 -2.98 -12.01 -1.74
N ALA A 19 -2.94 -12.88 -2.73
CA ALA A 19 -2.93 -12.47 -4.13
C ALA A 19 -4.37 -12.17 -4.60
N ASP A 20 -4.51 -11.30 -5.59
CA ASP A 20 -5.77 -10.86 -6.19
C ASP A 20 -5.55 -10.45 -7.66
N ARG A 21 -6.61 -10.02 -8.36
CA ARG A 21 -6.55 -9.55 -9.75
C ARG A 21 -7.33 -8.24 -9.93
N VAL A 22 -6.66 -7.22 -10.45
CA VAL A 22 -7.26 -5.89 -10.76
C VAL A 22 -6.91 -5.52 -12.20
N ALA A 23 -7.92 -5.21 -13.02
CA ALA A 23 -7.74 -4.86 -14.44
C ALA A 23 -6.77 -5.82 -15.18
N ASP A 24 -6.99 -7.13 -15.01
CA ASP A 24 -6.17 -8.22 -15.55
C ASP A 24 -4.71 -8.31 -15.09
N ARG A 25 -4.35 -7.56 -14.04
CA ARG A 25 -3.05 -7.64 -13.39
C ARG A 25 -3.14 -8.45 -12.10
N THR A 26 -2.25 -9.42 -11.95
CA THR A 26 -2.00 -10.07 -10.65
C THR A 26 -1.38 -9.05 -9.70
N VAL A 27 -1.93 -8.98 -8.50
CA VAL A 27 -1.52 -8.02 -7.47
C VAL A 27 -1.50 -8.71 -6.11
N ASP A 28 -0.67 -8.19 -5.21
CA ASP A 28 -0.69 -8.55 -3.80
C ASP A 28 -1.51 -7.53 -3.02
N VAL A 29 -2.40 -8.02 -2.17
CA VAL A 29 -3.19 -7.22 -1.25
C VAL A 29 -2.47 -7.14 0.07
N ILE A 30 -2.14 -5.93 0.48
CA ILE A 30 -1.47 -5.65 1.74
C ILE A 30 -2.42 -4.84 2.61
N GLU A 31 -2.54 -5.21 3.88
CA GLU A 31 -3.31 -4.45 4.86
C GLU A 31 -2.37 -3.73 5.81
N LEU A 32 -2.63 -2.45 6.02
CA LEU A 32 -1.96 -1.60 6.98
C LEU A 32 -2.92 -1.27 8.13
N ARG A 33 -2.51 -1.55 9.37
CA ARG A 33 -3.25 -1.19 10.60
C ARG A 33 -2.37 -0.41 11.55
N GLY A 34 -2.73 0.83 11.85
CA GLY A 34 -2.02 1.63 12.85
C GLY A 34 -2.59 3.03 13.03
N ARG A 35 -2.41 3.59 14.24
CA ARG A 35 -2.78 4.98 14.59
C ARG A 35 -4.22 5.37 14.21
N GLY A 36 -5.17 4.43 14.36
CA GLY A 36 -6.58 4.66 14.03
C GLY A 36 -6.93 4.57 12.54
N VAL A 37 -5.97 4.19 11.69
CA VAL A 37 -6.17 3.99 10.26
C VAL A 37 -6.11 2.50 9.93
N GLU A 38 -7.06 2.06 9.11
CA GLU A 38 -7.04 0.74 8.46
C GLU A 38 -7.14 0.97 6.95
N LEU A 39 -6.13 0.49 6.22
CA LEU A 39 -5.94 0.71 4.80
C LEU A 39 -5.60 -0.62 4.13
N ARG A 40 -6.09 -0.82 2.91
CA ARG A 40 -5.60 -1.88 2.02
C ARG A 40 -5.07 -1.29 0.74
N TYR A 41 -4.01 -1.89 0.22
CA TYR A 41 -3.46 -1.52 -1.07
C TYR A 41 -3.14 -2.76 -1.90
N TRP A 42 -3.37 -2.64 -3.21
CA TRP A 42 -3.10 -3.66 -4.22
C TRP A 42 -1.88 -3.21 -5.03
N ILE A 43 -0.78 -3.94 -4.91
CA ILE A 43 0.48 -3.64 -5.61
C ILE A 43 0.78 -4.75 -6.61
N ASP A 44 1.13 -4.41 -7.85
CA ASP A 44 1.54 -5.39 -8.85
C ASP A 44 3.01 -5.84 -8.70
N GLY A 45 3.41 -6.83 -9.50
CA GLY A 45 4.80 -7.33 -9.48
C GLY A 45 5.86 -6.30 -9.89
N GLY A 46 5.47 -5.16 -10.47
CA GLY A 46 6.34 -4.03 -10.78
C GLY A 46 6.41 -3.00 -9.65
N GLY A 47 5.70 -3.21 -8.55
CA GLY A 47 5.64 -2.26 -7.42
C GLY A 47 4.63 -1.12 -7.61
N LEU A 48 3.80 -1.15 -8.66
CA LEU A 48 2.83 -0.09 -8.92
C LEU A 48 1.53 -0.33 -8.14
N LEU A 49 1.04 0.73 -7.51
CA LEU A 49 -0.26 0.75 -6.85
C LEU A 49 -1.39 0.73 -7.88
N ARG A 50 -2.32 -0.22 -7.73
CA ARG A 50 -3.48 -0.40 -8.63
C ARG A 50 -4.82 -0.10 -7.97
N ARG A 51 -4.92 -0.29 -6.65
CA ARG A 51 -6.09 0.07 -5.85
C ARG A 51 -5.69 0.47 -4.44
N LEU A 52 -6.46 1.38 -3.86
CA LEU A 52 -6.43 1.76 -2.45
C LEU A 52 -7.84 1.62 -1.86
N GLU A 53 -7.97 0.96 -0.72
CA GLU A 53 -9.19 0.99 0.09
C GLU A 53 -8.89 1.57 1.47
N LEU A 54 -9.61 2.60 1.88
CA LEU A 54 -9.50 3.22 3.20
C LEU A 54 -10.75 2.94 4.03
N ARG A 55 -10.56 2.42 5.24
CA ARG A 55 -11.66 2.24 6.20
C ARG A 55 -12.05 3.60 6.75
N THR A 56 -13.25 4.04 6.43
CA THR A 56 -13.81 5.28 6.95
C THR A 56 -14.25 5.11 8.41
N GLY A 57 -14.40 6.22 9.15
CA GLY A 57 -14.92 6.19 10.52
C GLY A 57 -16.34 5.60 10.66
N ARG A 58 -17.09 5.46 9.55
CA ARG A 58 -18.41 4.80 9.52
C ARG A 58 -18.33 3.28 9.34
N GLY A 59 -17.13 2.71 9.30
CA GLY A 59 -16.95 1.27 9.07
C GLY A 59 -17.34 0.83 7.65
N VAL A 60 -17.16 1.70 6.66
CA VAL A 60 -17.26 1.35 5.23
C VAL A 60 -15.94 1.64 4.54
N TRP A 61 -15.68 0.94 3.43
CA TRP A 61 -14.47 1.12 2.65
C TRP A 61 -14.70 2.17 1.55
N ALA A 62 -13.87 3.21 1.52
CA ALA A 62 -13.75 4.09 0.37
C ALA A 62 -12.69 3.50 -0.57
N GLN A 63 -13.02 3.34 -1.85
CA GLN A 63 -12.15 2.73 -2.85
C GLN A 63 -11.68 3.76 -3.88
N LEU A 64 -10.39 3.68 -4.22
CA LEU A 64 -9.77 4.39 -5.33
C LEU A 64 -9.05 3.39 -6.23
N ASP A 65 -9.50 3.28 -7.48
CA ASP A 65 -8.83 2.52 -8.52
C ASP A 65 -7.87 3.41 -9.30
N LEU A 66 -6.65 2.90 -9.54
CA LEU A 66 -5.58 3.65 -10.19
C LEU A 66 -5.16 2.94 -11.48
N THR A 67 -5.04 3.73 -12.54
CA THR A 67 -4.42 3.32 -13.80
C THR A 67 -3.10 4.08 -13.95
N PRO A 68 -1.98 3.54 -13.44
CA PRO A 68 -0.66 4.09 -13.66
C PRO A 68 -0.39 4.40 -15.13
N GLY A 69 0.01 5.64 -15.40
CA GLY A 69 0.48 6.12 -16.69
C GLY A 69 1.87 6.75 -16.56
N PRO A 70 2.43 7.25 -17.66
CA PRO A 70 3.70 7.98 -17.65
C PRO A 70 3.62 9.18 -16.69
N VAL A 71 4.68 9.42 -15.92
CA VAL A 71 4.83 10.64 -15.14
C VAL A 71 5.35 11.74 -16.08
N PRO A 72 4.63 12.87 -16.26
CA PRO A 72 5.13 13.98 -17.06
C PRO A 72 6.43 14.53 -16.48
N ALA A 73 7.36 14.96 -17.34
CA ALA A 73 8.50 15.73 -16.88
C ALA A 73 7.99 17.06 -16.27
N LEU A 74 8.22 17.25 -14.98
CA LEU A 74 7.95 18.54 -14.34
C LEU A 74 9.04 19.53 -14.81
N PRO A 75 8.69 20.79 -15.13
CA PRO A 75 9.70 21.79 -15.45
C PRO A 75 10.68 21.90 -14.28
N GLY A 76 11.97 21.96 -14.60
CA GLY A 76 12.99 22.24 -13.59
C GLY A 76 12.66 23.55 -12.90
N MET A 77 12.78 23.59 -11.57
CA MET A 77 12.76 24.86 -10.84
C MET A 77 13.93 25.71 -11.36
N PRO A 78 13.73 27.00 -11.71
CA PRO A 78 14.79 27.87 -12.20
C PRO A 78 15.91 28.06 -11.18
#